data_AF-A0A7V7AJ57-F1
#
_entry.id   AF-A0A7V7AJ57-F1
#
_cell.length_a   1.000
_cell.length_b   1.000
_cell.length_c   1.000
_cell.angle_alpha   90.00
_cell.angle_beta   90.00
_cell.angle_gamma   90.00
#
_symmetry.space_group_name_H-M   'P 1'
#
loop_
_entity.id
_entity.type
_entity.pdbx_description
1 polymer ?
#
loop_
_entity_poly.entity_id
_entity_poly.type
_entity_poly.pdbx_seq_one_letter_code
_entity_poly.pdbx_strand_id
1 'polypeptide(L)' 'MKIHKMKLATTPFEKIASGNKVIESRLYDEKRQQINLGDQIEFVCNDDQSRKV' A
#
# COMPACT_ATOMS: atom_id res chain seq x y z
N MET A 1 13.38 9.84 -1.42
CA MET A 1 12.24 9.43 -0.57
C MET A 1 10.96 9.97 -1.18
N LYS A 2 10.22 9.11 -1.89
CA LYS A 2 8.93 9.42 -2.53
C LYS A 2 7.82 8.67 -1.79
N ILE A 3 6.64 9.27 -1.73
CA ILE A 3 5.43 8.61 -1.20
C ILE A 3 4.60 8.10 -2.39
N HIS A 4 4.43 6.78 -2.46
CA HIS A 4 3.61 6.11 -3.47
C HIS A 4 2.24 5.82 -2.92
N LYS A 5 1.20 6.42 -3.50
CA LYS A 5 -0.18 6.19 -3.07
C LYS A 5 -0.79 5.00 -3.80
N MET A 6 -1.32 4.07 -3.02
CA MET A 6 -1.96 2.86 -3.52
C MET A 6 -3.29 2.64 -2.82
N LYS A 7 -4.16 1.90 -3.48
CA LYS A 7 -5.45 1.50 -2.93
C LYS A 7 -5.45 0.02 -2.57
N LEU A 8 -6.22 -0.33 -1.55
CA LEU A 8 -6.45 -1.69 -1.10
C LEU A 8 -7.93 -1.91 -0.83
N ALA A 9 -8.39 -3.14 -1.08
CA ALA A 9 -9.66 -3.60 -0.53
C ALA A 9 -9.59 -3.65 1.00
N THR A 10 -10.75 -3.68 1.66
CA THR A 10 -10.87 -3.61 3.12
C THR A 10 -10.10 -4.73 3.83
N THR A 11 -10.23 -5.98 3.38
CA THR A 11 -9.54 -7.12 4.01
C THR A 11 -8.00 -7.00 4.02
N PRO A 12 -7.30 -6.75 2.90
CA PRO A 12 -5.85 -6.55 2.95
C PRO A 12 -5.45 -5.27 3.68
N PHE A 13 -6.25 -4.19 3.59
CA PHE A 13 -6.00 -2.95 4.33
C PHE A 13 -5.97 -3.21 5.85
N GLU A 14 -6.96 -3.91 6.39
CA GLU A 14 -7.03 -4.22 7.82
C GLU A 14 -5.91 -5.13 8.30
N LYS A 15 -5.46 -6.07 7.46
CA LYS A 15 -4.31 -6.92 7.77
C LYS A 15 -3.00 -6.13 7.86
N ILE A 16 -2.82 -5.10 7.02
CA ILE A 16 -1.66 -4.21 7.09
C ILE A 16 -1.80 -3.27 8.29
N ALA A 17 -2.98 -2.68 8.49
CA ALA A 17 -3.26 -1.78 9.61
C ALA A 17 -3.04 -2.44 10.99
N SER A 18 -3.34 -3.74 11.09
CA SER A 18 -3.11 -4.54 12.30
C SER A 18 -1.68 -5.06 12.45
N GLY A 19 -0.79 -4.83 11.47
CA GLY A 19 0.59 -5.35 11.48
C GLY A 19 0.71 -6.84 11.19
N ASN A 20 -0.40 -7.56 10.98
CA ASN A 20 -0.40 -8.98 10.67
C ASN A 20 0.13 -9.31 9.27
N LYS A 21 0.06 -8.34 8.35
CA LYS A 21 0.61 -8.45 7.00
C LYS A 21 1.81 -7.53 6.84
N VAL A 22 2.99 -8.14 6.79
CA VAL A 22 4.29 -7.46 6.63
C VAL A 22 4.86 -7.53 5.21
N ILE A 23 4.30 -8.38 4.33
CA ILE A 23 4.72 -8.53 2.93
C ILE A 23 3.50 -8.35 2.01
N GLU A 24 3.61 -7.45 1.03
CA GLU A 24 2.60 -7.18 -0.01
C GLU A 24 3.21 -7.43 -1.40
N SER A 25 2.73 -8.47 -2.09
CA SER A 25 3.17 -8.80 -3.46
C SER A 25 2.31 -8.08 -4.50
N ARG A 26 2.93 -7.58 -5.58
CA ARG A 26 2.26 -6.90 -6.70
C ARG A 26 2.96 -7.22 -8.03
N LEU A 27 2.23 -7.05 -9.13
CA LEU A 27 2.81 -7.11 -10.46
C LEU A 27 3.89 -6.03 -10.63
N TYR A 28 4.97 -6.38 -11.33
CA TYR A 28 6.08 -5.46 -11.63
C TYR A 28 5.74 -4.55 -12.83
N ASP A 29 4.62 -3.84 -12.70
CA ASP A 29 4.15 -2.85 -13.69
C ASP A 29 5.00 -1.58 -13.69
N GLU A 30 4.92 -0.76 -14.74
CA GLU A 30 5.72 0.48 -14.90
C GLU A 30 5.59 1.43 -13.70
N LYS A 31 4.45 1.43 -13.00
CA LYS A 31 4.25 2.25 -11.81
C LYS A 31 5.00 1.68 -10.60
N ARG A 32 5.13 0.35 -10.48
CA ARG A 32 5.79 -0.34 -9.35
C ARG A 32 7.28 -0.50 -9.55
N GLN A 33 7.73 -0.48 -10.79
CA GLN A 33 9.14 -0.33 -11.17
C GLN A 33 9.76 0.97 -10.65
N GLN A 34 8.96 2.00 -10.36
CA GLN A 34 9.46 3.28 -9.83
C GLN A 34 9.70 3.29 -8.30
N ILE A 35 9.38 2.20 -7.59
CA ILE A 35 9.53 2.12 -6.13
C ILE A 35 10.97 1.76 -5.80
N ASN A 36 11.65 2.60 -5.02
CA ASN A 36 13.02 2.37 -4.58
C ASN A 36 13.07 2.08 -3.08
N LEU A 37 14.17 1.46 -2.63
CA LEU A 37 14.42 1.27 -1.19
C LEU A 37 14.44 2.63 -0.47
N GLY A 38 13.74 2.70 0.66
CA GLY A 38 13.58 3.93 1.44
C GLY A 38 12.41 4.82 0.98
N ASP A 39 11.71 4.49 -0.10
CA ASP A 39 10.42 5.10 -0.40
C ASP A 39 9.34 4.62 0.57
N GLN A 40 8.30 5.43 0.73
CA GLN A 40 7.14 5.09 1.54
C GLN A 40 5.95 4.76 0.63
N ILE A 41 5.08 3.88 1.11
CA ILE A 41 3.83 3.54 0.44
C ILE A 41 2.71 3.91 1.39
N GLU A 42 1.81 4.78 0.95
CA GLU A 42 0.57 5.11 1.67
C GLU A 42 -0.56 4.29 1.04
N PHE A 43 -1.15 3.39 1.81
CA PHE A 43 -2.31 2.63 1.39
C PHE A 43 -3.59 3.34 1.82
N VAL A 44 -4.55 3.44 0.90
CA VAL A 44 -5.87 4.01 1.14
C VAL A 44 -6.92 2.90 0.99
N CYS A 45 -7.85 2.81 1.92
CA CYS A 45 -8.96 1.87 1.82
C CYS A 45 -9.89 2.27 0.66
N ASN A 46 -10.29 1.31 -0.17
CA ASN A 46 -11.22 1.53 -1.28
C ASN A 46 -12.59 1.99 -0.82
N ASP A 47 -13.10 1.36 0.25
CA ASP A 47 -14.46 1.58 0.75
C ASP A 47 -14.55 2.87 1.59
N ASP A 48 -13.41 3.33 2.13
CA ASP A 48 -13.33 4.56 2.93
C ASP A 48 -11.98 5.27 2.70
N GLN A 49 -12.00 6.33 1.89
CA GLN A 49 -10.81 7.06 1.50
C GLN A 49 -10.21 7.92 2.63
N SER A 50 -10.91 8.05 3.77
CA SER A 50 -10.37 8.72 4.95
C SER A 50 -9.35 7.84 5.70
N ARG A 51 -9.45 6.50 5.56
CA ARG A 51 -8.58 5.53 6.21
C ARG A 51 -7.30 5.33 5.39
N LYS A 52 -6.16 5.62 6.03
CA LYS A 52 -4.81 5.47 5.43
C LYS A 52 -3.85 4.80 6.41
N VAL A 53 -2.96 3.97 5.88
CA VAL A 53 -1.88 3.30 6.60
C VAL A 53 -0.58 3.32 5.82
#